data_AF-A0A5J9W6S7-F1
#
_entry.id   AF-A0A5J9W6S7-F1
#
_cell.length_a   1.000
_cell.length_b   1.000
_cell.length_c   1.000
_cell.angle_alpha   90.00
_cell.angle_beta   90.00
_cell.angle_gamma   90.00
#
_symmetry.space_group_name_H-M   'P 1'
#
loop_
_entity.id
_entity.type
_entity.pdbx_description
1 polymer ?
#
loop_
_entity_poly.entity_id
_entity_poly.type
_entity_poly.pdbx_seq_one_letter_code
_entity_poly.pdbx_strand_id
1 'polypeptide(L)'
;MSSSKDESSNNAEEEEAYHVLKIDGYSRAVDTKDDMACIGSCVFPAGGHTWRILCYPMGANGSENMGFISIFVVRHDADAVEDEAVVAEVSFSLLDRDGKPVPTYSRNMGKENFLKRNDAACGTVLVLQGFAAQ
;
A
#
# COMPACT_ATOMS: atom_id res chain seq x y z
N MET A 1 19.48 -50.69 4.34
CA MET A 1 18.10 -50.19 4.51
C MET A 1 18.17 -48.67 4.44
N SER A 2 17.61 -48.08 3.39
CA SER A 2 17.59 -46.63 3.21
C SER A 2 16.46 -46.05 4.05
N SER A 3 16.76 -45.10 4.93
CA SER A 3 15.74 -44.25 5.53
C SER A 3 15.73 -42.94 4.76
N SER A 4 14.72 -42.75 3.92
CA SER A 4 14.39 -41.41 3.42
C SER A 4 14.15 -40.50 4.61
N LYS A 5 14.61 -39.25 4.51
CA LYS A 5 14.35 -38.22 5.51
C LYS A 5 13.43 -37.24 4.82
N ASP A 6 12.15 -37.28 5.16
CA ASP A 6 11.14 -36.49 4.45
C ASP A 6 11.45 -35.00 4.63
N GLU A 7 11.73 -34.35 3.50
CA GLU A 7 12.01 -32.93 3.43
C GLU A 7 10.67 -32.19 3.43
N SER A 8 10.26 -31.74 4.63
CA SER A 8 9.07 -30.91 4.78
C SER A 8 9.32 -29.56 4.13
N SER A 9 8.96 -29.45 2.85
CA SER A 9 8.86 -28.16 2.15
C SER A 9 7.77 -27.33 2.83
N ASN A 10 8.18 -26.52 3.79
CA ASN A 10 7.35 -25.47 4.35
C ASN A 10 7.18 -24.40 3.27
N ASN A 11 6.19 -24.59 2.39
CA ASN A 11 5.73 -23.53 1.50
C ASN A 11 5.18 -22.41 2.40
N ALA A 12 5.91 -21.30 2.48
CA ALA A 12 5.35 -20.06 3.00
C ALA A 12 4.23 -19.64 2.02
N GLU A 13 2.99 -19.67 2.47
CA GLU A 13 1.84 -19.23 1.68
C GLU A 13 1.89 -17.71 1.56
N GLU A 14 2.34 -17.23 0.40
CA GLU A 14 2.44 -15.80 0.06
C GLU A 14 1.02 -15.23 -0.13
N GLU A 15 0.49 -14.57 0.90
CA GLU A 15 -0.90 -14.08 0.92
C GLU A 15 -1.09 -12.78 0.11
N GLU A 16 -1.41 -12.93 -1.18
CA GLU A 16 -1.74 -11.79 -2.04
C GLU A 16 -3.10 -11.15 -1.68
N ALA A 17 -3.04 -9.91 -1.16
CA ALA A 17 -4.21 -9.07 -0.94
C ALA A 17 -4.30 -7.89 -1.95
N TYR A 18 -5.53 -7.39 -2.13
CA TYR A 18 -5.88 -6.36 -3.11
C TYR A 18 -6.83 -5.33 -2.50
N HIS A 19 -6.57 -4.03 -2.67
CA HIS A 19 -7.44 -2.97 -2.12
C HIS A 19 -7.61 -1.77 -3.06
N VAL A 20 -8.86 -1.53 -3.48
CA VAL A 20 -9.22 -0.45 -4.40
C VAL A 20 -9.71 0.79 -3.65
N LEU A 21 -8.87 1.82 -3.58
CA LEU A 21 -9.28 3.16 -3.17
C LEU A 21 -10.00 3.88 -4.32
N LYS A 22 -11.34 3.83 -4.32
CA LYS A 22 -12.19 4.62 -5.22
C LYS A 22 -12.47 6.00 -4.63
N ILE A 23 -12.18 7.07 -5.38
CA ILE A 23 -12.43 8.46 -4.98
C ILE A 23 -13.49 9.07 -5.89
N ASP A 24 -14.76 8.97 -5.49
CA ASP A 24 -15.86 9.57 -6.23
C ASP A 24 -15.87 11.10 -6.07
N GLY A 25 -16.03 11.81 -7.20
CA GLY A 25 -16.05 13.28 -7.20
C GLY A 25 -14.69 13.94 -6.93
N TYR A 26 -13.58 13.27 -7.29
CA TYR A 26 -12.20 13.73 -7.08
C TYR A 26 -11.98 15.23 -7.30
N SER A 27 -12.44 15.81 -8.41
CA SER A 27 -12.28 17.25 -8.69
C SER A 27 -12.85 18.14 -7.57
N ARG A 28 -14.09 17.89 -7.16
CA ARG A 28 -14.72 18.59 -6.02
C ARG A 28 -13.97 18.36 -4.71
N ALA A 29 -13.38 17.19 -4.52
CA ALA A 29 -12.62 16.87 -3.31
C ALA A 29 -11.25 17.60 -3.26
N VAL A 30 -10.71 17.99 -4.41
CA VAL A 30 -9.52 18.84 -4.53
C VAL A 30 -9.88 20.31 -4.32
N ASP A 31 -10.91 20.82 -5.02
CA ASP A 31 -11.31 22.24 -4.99
C ASP A 31 -11.74 22.77 -3.60
N THR A 32 -12.04 21.87 -2.64
CA THR A 32 -12.58 22.23 -1.32
C THR A 32 -11.65 21.94 -0.14
N LYS A 33 -10.38 21.63 -0.39
CA LYS A 33 -9.42 21.20 0.64
C LYS A 33 -8.24 22.13 0.76
N ASP A 34 -7.78 22.35 1.99
CA ASP A 34 -6.44 22.86 2.25
C ASP A 34 -5.40 21.92 1.62
N ASP A 35 -4.30 22.48 1.11
CA ASP A 35 -3.25 21.80 0.33
C ASP A 35 -2.64 20.55 1.01
N MET A 36 -2.81 20.42 2.34
CA MET A 36 -2.29 19.32 3.15
C MET A 36 -3.30 18.21 3.50
N ALA A 37 -4.57 18.31 3.07
CA ALA A 37 -5.64 17.43 3.55
C ALA A 37 -5.75 16.08 2.79
N CYS A 38 -5.32 14.99 3.42
CA CYS A 38 -5.40 13.64 2.83
C CYS A 38 -6.82 13.04 2.73
N ILE A 39 -6.92 11.93 1.99
CA ILE A 39 -8.06 11.01 1.91
C ILE A 39 -7.55 9.64 2.37
N GLY A 40 -8.04 9.15 3.51
CA GLY A 40 -7.70 7.81 4.00
C GLY A 40 -8.71 6.76 3.53
N SER A 41 -8.25 5.59 3.13
CA SER A 41 -9.12 4.42 2.91
C SER A 41 -9.76 3.93 4.22
N CYS A 42 -10.64 2.92 4.11
CA CYS A 42 -10.91 2.01 5.22
C CYS A 42 -9.63 1.23 5.58
N VAL A 43 -9.57 0.71 6.82
CA VAL A 43 -8.55 -0.27 7.21
C VAL A 43 -8.90 -1.62 6.57
N PHE A 44 -7.90 -2.36 6.11
CA PHE A 44 -8.09 -3.68 5.51
C PHE A 44 -7.00 -4.67 5.99
N PRO A 45 -7.31 -5.97 6.10
CA PRO A 45 -6.32 -7.00 6.44
C PRO A 45 -5.52 -7.44 5.19
N ALA A 46 -4.26 -7.80 5.38
CA ALA A 46 -3.39 -8.47 4.40
C ALA A 46 -2.14 -9.05 5.10
N GLY A 47 -1.76 -10.29 4.81
CA GLY A 47 -0.52 -10.90 5.30
C GLY A 47 -0.46 -11.00 6.83
N GLY A 48 -1.58 -11.32 7.47
CA GLY A 48 -1.71 -11.31 8.94
C GLY A 48 -1.74 -9.91 9.60
N HIS A 49 -1.52 -8.84 8.85
CA HIS A 49 -1.45 -7.46 9.34
C HIS A 49 -2.63 -6.62 8.87
N THR A 50 -2.82 -5.45 9.47
CA THR A 50 -3.82 -4.45 9.08
C THR A 50 -3.16 -3.21 8.48
N TRP A 51 -3.78 -2.68 7.43
CA TRP A 51 -3.19 -1.68 6.56
C TRP A 51 -4.17 -0.57 6.25
N ARG A 52 -3.65 0.60 5.84
CA ARG A 52 -4.45 1.73 5.36
C ARG A 52 -3.73 2.46 4.23
N ILE A 53 -4.49 2.90 3.23
CA ILE A 53 -3.98 3.81 2.19
C ILE A 53 -4.26 5.26 2.62
N LEU A 54 -3.28 6.14 2.47
CA LEU A 54 -3.42 7.59 2.54
C LEU A 54 -3.15 8.18 1.17
N CYS A 55 -4.09 8.96 0.63
CA CYS A 55 -3.97 9.66 -0.64
C CYS A 55 -3.94 11.18 -0.41
N TYR A 56 -2.98 11.86 -1.02
CA TYR A 56 -2.80 13.31 -0.97
C TYR A 56 -2.99 13.87 -2.39
N PRO A 57 -4.19 14.38 -2.72
CA PRO A 57 -4.54 14.78 -4.09
C PRO A 57 -3.68 15.87 -4.72
N MET A 58 -3.07 16.73 -3.89
CA MET A 58 -2.20 17.84 -4.32
C MET A 58 -0.70 17.59 -4.09
N GLY A 59 -0.36 16.40 -3.59
CA GLY A 59 1.01 16.00 -3.24
C GLY A 59 1.27 15.98 -1.73
N ALA A 60 2.40 15.43 -1.34
CA ALA A 60 2.86 15.38 0.06
C ALA A 60 4.37 15.60 0.14
N ASN A 61 4.89 15.94 1.33
CA ASN A 61 6.32 16.17 1.60
C ASN A 61 6.91 17.43 0.91
N GLY A 62 6.12 18.50 0.81
CA GLY A 62 6.58 19.82 0.36
C GLY A 62 6.48 20.05 -1.15
N SER A 63 7.18 21.08 -1.64
CA SER A 63 7.01 21.61 -3.00
C SER A 63 7.47 20.69 -4.13
N GLU A 64 8.34 19.71 -3.85
CA GLU A 64 8.88 18.80 -4.88
C GLU A 64 7.82 17.87 -5.48
N ASN A 65 6.76 17.56 -4.71
CA ASN A 65 5.66 16.70 -5.13
C ASN A 65 4.36 17.47 -5.43
N MET A 66 4.37 18.82 -5.33
CA MET A 66 3.20 19.63 -5.68
C MET A 66 2.84 19.44 -7.15
N GLY A 67 1.57 19.14 -7.41
CA GLY A 67 1.07 18.82 -8.76
C GLY A 67 1.02 17.32 -9.10
N PHE A 68 1.45 16.45 -8.18
CA PHE A 68 1.27 14.99 -8.27
C PHE A 68 0.28 14.49 -7.20
N ILE A 69 -0.24 13.27 -7.38
CA ILE A 69 -1.03 12.58 -6.35
C ILE A 69 -0.09 11.67 -5.55
N SER A 70 0.28 12.08 -4.34
CA SER A 70 1.14 11.27 -3.44
C SER A 70 0.30 10.25 -2.67
N ILE A 71 0.78 9.02 -2.57
CA ILE A 71 0.05 7.89 -1.99
C ILE A 71 0.97 7.03 -1.15
N PHE A 72 0.48 6.68 0.04
CA PHE A 72 1.20 5.94 1.05
C PHE A 72 0.35 4.75 1.47
N VAL A 73 0.99 3.60 1.67
CA VAL A 73 0.41 2.51 2.47
C VAL A 73 1.09 2.53 3.83
N VAL A 74 0.30 2.36 4.89
CA VAL A 74 0.79 2.38 6.27
C VAL A 74 0.27 1.17 7.05
N ARG A 75 1.15 0.56 7.86
CA ARG A 75 0.77 -0.44 8.87
C ARG A 75 -0.14 0.21 9.90
N HIS A 76 -1.22 -0.47 10.28
CA HIS A 76 -2.27 0.05 11.16
C HIS A 76 -2.60 -0.87 12.34
N ASP A 77 -1.73 -1.85 12.62
CA ASP A 77 -1.90 -2.78 13.73
C ASP A 77 -2.02 -2.05 15.08
N ALA A 78 -3.14 -2.26 15.75
CA ALA A 78 -3.39 -1.66 17.07
C ALA A 78 -2.34 -2.12 18.10
N ASP A 79 -2.04 -3.43 18.11
CA ASP A 79 -1.27 -4.09 19.15
C ASP A 79 0.22 -4.28 18.82
N ALA A 80 0.69 -3.79 17.66
CA ALA A 80 2.09 -3.92 17.24
C ALA A 80 3.09 -3.22 18.19
N VAL A 81 4.34 -3.67 18.17
CA VAL A 81 5.47 -2.98 18.82
C VAL A 81 6.02 -1.90 17.87
N GLU A 82 6.52 -0.78 18.41
CA GLU A 82 6.92 0.37 17.59
C GLU A 82 8.10 0.07 16.66
N ASP A 83 9.15 -0.59 17.17
CA ASP A 83 10.37 -0.96 16.43
C ASP A 83 10.24 -2.27 15.62
N GLU A 84 9.07 -2.91 15.60
CA GLU A 84 8.84 -4.14 14.83
C GLU A 84 8.50 -3.77 13.37
N ALA A 85 9.43 -4.03 12.46
CA ALA A 85 9.20 -3.84 11.03
C ALA A 85 8.51 -5.08 10.42
N VAL A 86 7.45 -4.84 9.63
CA VAL A 86 6.87 -5.84 8.74
C VAL A 86 7.45 -5.63 7.35
N VAL A 87 8.01 -6.68 6.76
CA VAL A 87 8.42 -6.65 5.34
C VAL A 87 7.19 -6.95 4.51
N ALA A 88 6.85 -6.07 3.58
CA ALA A 88 5.81 -6.32 2.58
C ALA A 88 6.28 -5.88 1.19
N GLU A 89 6.07 -6.73 0.18
CA GLU A 89 6.08 -6.26 -1.20
C GLU A 89 4.79 -5.50 -1.50
N VAL A 90 4.92 -4.38 -2.22
CA VAL A 90 3.79 -3.49 -2.54
C VAL A 90 3.87 -3.05 -4.00
N SER A 91 2.75 -3.16 -4.72
CA SER A 91 2.58 -2.49 -6.00
C SER A 91 1.32 -1.64 -6.07
N PHE A 92 1.40 -0.55 -6.83
CA PHE A 92 0.30 0.37 -7.11
C PHE A 92 0.01 0.36 -8.62
N SER A 93 -1.27 0.42 -9.01
CA SER A 93 -1.72 0.60 -10.39
C SER A 93 -2.98 1.45 -10.51
N LEU A 94 -2.91 2.61 -11.18
CA LEU A 94 -4.11 3.37 -11.53
C LEU A 94 -5.05 2.50 -12.40
N LEU A 95 -6.31 2.36 -11.98
CA LEU A 95 -7.32 1.64 -12.75
C LEU A 95 -8.05 2.59 -13.72
N ASP A 96 -8.35 2.11 -14.91
CA ASP A 96 -9.25 2.76 -15.86
C ASP A 96 -10.74 2.60 -15.46
N ARG A 97 -11.64 3.08 -16.32
CA ARG A 97 -13.10 3.02 -16.07
C ARG A 97 -13.67 1.59 -16.11
N ASP A 98 -12.98 0.66 -16.75
CA ASP A 98 -13.33 -0.76 -16.82
C ASP A 98 -12.65 -1.57 -15.71
N GLY A 99 -11.92 -0.92 -14.80
CA GLY A 99 -11.23 -1.53 -13.67
C GLY A 99 -9.88 -2.17 -14.03
N LYS A 100 -9.32 -1.88 -15.20
CA LYS A 100 -8.03 -2.46 -15.64
C LYS A 100 -6.86 -1.54 -15.28
N PRO A 101 -5.69 -2.08 -14.90
CA PRO A 101 -4.51 -1.28 -14.63
C PRO A 101 -4.02 -0.57 -15.89
N VAL A 102 -3.71 0.73 -15.77
CA VAL A 102 -3.11 1.57 -16.81
C VAL A 102 -1.59 1.50 -16.67
N PRO A 103 -0.85 0.80 -17.56
CA PRO A 103 0.55 0.44 -17.30
C PRO A 103 1.50 1.64 -17.08
N THR A 104 1.23 2.78 -17.70
CA THR A 104 1.99 4.04 -17.52
C THR A 104 1.93 4.56 -16.08
N TYR A 105 0.92 4.15 -15.31
CA TYR A 105 0.66 4.56 -13.93
C TYR A 105 0.62 3.34 -13.00
N SER A 106 1.36 2.29 -13.37
CA SER A 106 1.65 1.11 -12.55
C SER A 106 3.10 1.16 -12.05
N ARG A 107 3.31 0.86 -10.76
CA ARG A 107 4.62 0.83 -10.11
C ARG A 107 4.64 -0.26 -9.03
N ASN A 108 5.50 -1.24 -9.20
CA ASN A 108 5.97 -2.10 -8.10
C ASN A 108 7.06 -1.35 -7.33
N MET A 109 7.02 -1.39 -5.99
CA MET A 109 8.03 -0.77 -5.11
C MET A 109 9.05 -1.79 -4.58
N GLY A 110 8.86 -3.07 -4.86
CA GLY A 110 9.61 -4.15 -4.24
C GLY A 110 9.23 -4.32 -2.77
N LYS A 111 10.09 -5.02 -2.03
CA LYS A 111 9.94 -5.29 -0.60
C LYS A 111 10.39 -4.09 0.22
N GLU A 112 9.46 -3.52 0.97
CA GLU A 112 9.66 -2.37 1.86
C GLU A 112 9.44 -2.74 3.32
N ASN A 113 10.06 -2.00 4.24
CA ASN A 113 9.92 -2.20 5.68
C ASN A 113 8.88 -1.22 6.26
N PHE A 114 7.87 -1.76 6.96
CA PHE A 114 6.78 -0.99 7.54
C PHE A 114 6.78 -1.09 9.07
N LEU A 115 7.25 -0.03 9.73
CA LEU A 115 7.16 0.15 11.18
C LEU A 115 5.75 0.58 11.60
N LYS A 116 5.44 0.46 12.90
CA LYS A 116 4.19 0.99 13.46
C LYS A 116 4.23 2.52 13.47
N ARG A 117 3.59 3.13 12.46
CA ARG A 117 3.32 4.57 12.27
C ARG A 117 4.31 5.54 12.96
N ASN A 118 5.51 5.62 12.40
CA ASN A 118 6.23 6.89 12.25
C ASN A 118 6.67 7.05 10.79
N ASP A 119 7.16 5.97 10.17
CA ASP A 119 7.49 5.93 8.77
C ASP A 119 6.28 5.59 7.89
N ALA A 120 6.05 6.40 6.87
CA ALA A 120 5.12 6.12 5.78
C ALA A 120 5.93 6.02 4.48
N ALA A 121 5.97 4.85 3.86
CA ALA A 121 6.67 4.67 2.59
C ALA A 121 6.07 5.61 1.52
N CYS A 122 6.89 6.50 0.98
CA CYS A 122 6.45 7.59 0.11
C CYS A 122 6.27 7.12 -1.32
N GLY A 123 5.01 6.98 -1.75
CA GLY A 123 4.63 6.68 -3.13
C GLY A 123 3.94 7.84 -3.85
N THR A 124 3.77 7.66 -5.17
CA THR A 124 3.02 8.56 -6.05
C THR A 124 2.21 7.71 -7.05
N VAL A 125 0.85 7.74 -6.95
CA VAL A 125 -0.18 7.04 -7.80
C VAL A 125 -0.13 5.49 -7.80
N LEU A 126 -1.22 4.67 -7.73
CA LEU A 126 -2.59 4.68 -7.13
C LEU A 126 -3.04 3.21 -6.96
N VAL A 127 -3.89 2.81 -6.00
CA VAL A 127 -4.54 1.46 -5.84
C VAL A 127 -3.61 0.23 -5.73
N LEU A 128 -3.78 -0.57 -4.67
CA LEU A 128 -2.89 -1.69 -4.33
C LEU A 128 -3.19 -2.97 -5.14
N GLN A 129 -2.16 -3.51 -5.80
CA GLN A 129 -2.09 -4.91 -6.26
C GLN A 129 -0.93 -5.64 -5.57
N GLY A 130 -1.22 -6.82 -5.01
CA GLY A 130 -0.21 -7.70 -4.43
C GLY A 130 0.34 -7.19 -3.10
N PHE A 131 0.09 -7.95 -2.05
CA PHE A 131 0.95 -7.99 -0.87
C PHE A 131 1.72 -9.30 -0.90
N ALA A 132 2.99 -9.28 -0.52
CA ALA A 132 3.72 -10.47 -0.13
C ALA A 132 4.43 -10.18 1.20
N ALA A 133 3.95 -10.78 2.28
CA ALA A 133 4.59 -10.75 3.58
C ALA A 133 5.36 -12.06 3.82
N GLN A 134 6.47 -11.99 4.56
CA GLN A 134 7.31 -13.12 4.96
C GLN A 134 7.46 -13.17 6.47
#